data_AF-A0A2V6PJS1-F1
#
_entry.id   AF-A0A2V6PJS1-F1
#
_cell.length_a   1.000
_cell.length_b   1.000
_cell.length_c   1.000
_cell.angle_alpha   90.00
_cell.angle_beta   90.00
_cell.angle_gamma   90.00
#
_symmetry.space_group_name_H-M   'P 1'
#
loop_
_entity.id
_entity.type
_entity.pdbx_description
1 polymer ?
#
loop_
_entity_poly.entity_id
_entity_poly.type
_entity_poly.pdbx_seq_one_letter_code
_entity_poly.pdbx_strand_id
1 'polypeptide(L)' 'RQRRTDRIPMGRFGEPEEVARAALFLASDDASFVTGHTLAVDGGYLAGGLWSKAEAR' A
#
# COMPACT_ATOMS: atom_id res chain seq x y z
N ARG A 1 13.83 8.01 -17.60
CA ARG A 1 13.44 6.90 -16.68
C ARG A 1 12.35 7.44 -15.76
N GLN A 2 11.08 7.18 -16.08
CA GLN A 2 9.91 7.75 -15.40
C GLN A 2 9.96 7.42 -13.90
N ARG A 3 9.74 8.42 -13.03
CA ARG A 3 9.69 8.23 -11.57
C ARG A 3 8.44 7.42 -11.25
N ARG A 4 8.57 6.10 -11.21
CA ARG A 4 7.47 5.14 -10.97
C ARG A 4 6.69 5.40 -9.67
N THR A 5 7.21 6.24 -8.78
CA THR A 5 6.57 6.63 -7.51
C THR A 5 5.48 7.68 -7.65
N ASP A 6 5.34 8.34 -8.81
CA ASP A 6 4.34 9.42 -9.01
C ASP A 6 2.89 8.92 -8.85
N ARG A 7 2.68 7.60 -9.03
CA ARG A 7 1.38 6.91 -8.83
C ARG A 7 1.22 6.32 -7.43
N ILE A 8 2.23 6.40 -6.58
CA ILE A 8 2.16 5.93 -5.19
C ILE A 8 1.91 7.19 -4.35
N PRO A 9 0.74 7.37 -3.72
CA PRO A 9 0.47 8.52 -2.86
C PRO A 9 1.55 8.78 -1.80
N MET A 10 2.09 7.71 -1.21
CA MET A 10 3.23 7.79 -0.27
C MET A 10 4.54 8.27 -0.90
N GLY A 11 4.63 8.35 -2.23
CA GLY A 11 5.75 8.95 -2.96
C GLY A 11 7.05 8.14 -2.95
N ARG A 12 7.02 6.91 -2.43
CA ARG A 12 8.17 6.00 -2.35
C ARG A 12 7.75 4.57 -2.64
N PHE A 13 8.72 3.72 -2.94
CA PHE A 13 8.49 2.28 -2.90
C PHE A 13 8.35 1.81 -1.45
N GLY A 14 7.58 0.74 -1.28
CA GLY A 14 7.53 0.00 -0.03
C GLY A 14 8.79 -0.82 0.18
N GLU A 15 9.13 -1.08 1.44
CA GLU A 15 10.17 -2.03 1.83
C GLU A 15 9.57 -3.42 2.08
N PRO A 16 10.32 -4.51 1.87
CA PRO A 16 9.82 -5.88 2.10
C PRO A 16 9.22 -6.10 3.49
N GLU A 17 9.77 -5.43 4.51
CA GLU A 17 9.31 -5.54 5.89
C GLU A 17 7.91 -4.96 6.11
N GLU A 18 7.45 -4.04 5.25
CA GLU A 18 6.08 -3.52 5.31
C GLU A 18 5.06 -4.61 4.93
N VAL A 19 5.38 -5.42 3.91
CA VAL A 19 4.56 -6.59 3.54
C VAL A 19 4.64 -7.67 4.62
N ALA A 20 5.84 -7.94 5.16
CA ALA A 20 6.03 -8.92 6.22
C ALA A 20 5.24 -8.57 7.49
N ARG A 21 5.20 -7.29 7.89
CA ARG A 21 4.41 -6.83 9.03
C ARG A 21 2.91 -6.96 8.80
N ALA A 22 2.42 -6.67 7.59
CA ALA A 22 1.01 -6.87 7.25
C ALA A 22 0.62 -8.36 7.27
N ALA A 23 1.49 -9.23 6.75
CA ALA A 23 1.29 -10.68 6.86
C ALA A 23 1.32 -11.16 8.31
N LEU A 24 2.24 -10.64 9.13
CA LEU A 24 2.33 -10.95 10.55
C LEU A 24 1.05 -10.54 11.30
N PHE A 25 0.51 -9.35 11.02
CA PHE A 25 -0.79 -8.93 11.56
C PHE A 25 -1.90 -9.91 11.19
N LEU A 26 -2.02 -10.29 9.92
CA LEU A 26 -3.06 -11.23 9.49
C LEU A 26 -2.90 -12.63 10.08
N ALA A 27 -1.69 -13.00 10.50
CA ALA A 27 -1.38 -14.27 11.16
C ALA A 27 -1.44 -14.20 12.69
N SER A 28 -1.66 -13.02 13.29
CA SER A 28 -1.71 -12.84 14.74
C SER A 28 -3.14 -12.92 15.29
N ASP A 29 -3.24 -13.03 16.62
CA ASP A 29 -4.53 -13.00 17.33
C ASP A 29 -5.26 -11.65 17.17
N ASP A 30 -4.55 -10.58 16.80
CA ASP A 30 -5.13 -9.26 16.54
C ASP A 30 -6.06 -9.28 15.30
N ALA A 31 -5.87 -10.24 14.40
CA ALA A 31 -6.72 -10.46 13.24
C ALA A 31 -7.80 -11.54 13.45
N SER A 32 -8.08 -11.94 14.70
CA SER A 32 -8.97 -13.07 15.04
C SER A 32 -10.39 -13.04 14.46
N PHE A 33 -10.87 -11.87 14.02
CA PHE A 33 -12.18 -11.72 13.36
C PHE A 33 -12.09 -11.18 11.92
N VAL A 34 -10.88 -11.09 11.35
CA VAL A 34 -10.65 -10.64 9.98
C VAL A 34 -10.60 -11.87 9.07
N THR A 35 -11.66 -12.08 8.30
CA THR A 35 -11.75 -13.19 7.33
C THR A 35 -12.30 -12.71 5.99
N GLY A 36 -11.91 -13.36 4.90
CA GLY A 36 -12.35 -13.02 3.54
C GLY A 36 -11.89 -11.64 3.04
N HIS A 37 -10.92 -11.02 3.71
CA HIS A 37 -10.46 -9.67 3.39
C HIS A 37 -9.14 -9.68 2.61
N THR A 38 -9.00 -8.78 1.64
CA THR A 38 -7.74 -8.51 0.93
C THR A 38 -7.18 -7.18 1.41
N LEU A 39 -6.10 -7.24 2.20
CA LEU A 39 -5.41 -6.06 2.70
C LEU A 39 -4.41 -5.54 1.65
N ALA A 40 -4.65 -4.36 1.12
CA ALA A 40 -3.71 -3.70 0.20
C ALA A 40 -2.51 -3.12 0.96
N VAL A 41 -1.29 -3.48 0.52
CA VAL A 41 -0.01 -3.03 1.10
C VAL A 41 0.85 -2.41 0.00
N ASP A 42 0.40 -1.29 -0.55
CA ASP A 42 0.90 -0.76 -1.83
C ASP A 42 1.22 0.75 -1.81
N GLY A 43 1.27 1.33 -0.60
CA GLY A 43 1.50 2.77 -0.43
C GLY A 43 0.38 3.67 -1.00
N GLY A 44 -0.81 3.11 -1.20
CA GLY A 44 -1.99 3.77 -1.76
C GLY A 44 -2.08 3.68 -3.28
N TYR A 45 -1.28 2.84 -3.95
CA TYR A 45 -1.24 2.75 -5.41
C TYR A 45 -2.62 2.43 -6.03
N LEU A 46 -3.35 1.47 -5.46
CA LEU A 46 -4.70 1.11 -5.93
C LEU A 46 -5.75 2.18 -5.62
N ALA A 47 -5.58 2.91 -4.51
CA ALA A 47 -6.49 3.99 -4.11
C ALA A 47 -6.22 5.30 -4.86
N GLY A 48 -5.03 5.48 -5.42
CA GLY A 48 -4.57 6.73 -6.03
C GLY A 48 -5.41 7.24 -7.20
N GLY A 49 -6.18 6.38 -7.88
CA GLY A 49 -7.15 6.78 -8.91
C GLY A 49 -6.64 7.84 -9.91
N LEU A 50 -7.48 8.85 -10.19
CA LEU A 50 -7.17 10.03 -11.03
C LEU A 50 -6.25 11.05 -10.34
N TRP A 51 -5.90 10.87 -9.06
CA TRP A 51 -5.12 11.86 -8.31
C TRP A 51 -3.63 11.65 -8.54
N SER A 52 -3.18 12.15 -9.69
CA SER A 52 -1.76 12.26 -10.00
C SER A 52 -1.18 13.51 -9.33
N LYS A 53 -0.10 13.37 -8.55
CA LYS A 53 0.71 14.52 -8.10
C LYS A 53 1.24 15.38 -9.27
N ALA A 54 1.16 14.90 -10.51
CA ALA A 54 1.49 15.68 -11.70
C ALA A 54 0.45 16.75 -12.06
N GLU A 55 -0.80 16.63 -11.59
CA GLU A 55 -1.86 17.63 -11.80
C GLU A 55 -1.93 18.69 -10.70
N ALA A 56 -1.32 18.42 -9.54
CA ALA A 56 -1.26 19.34 -8.40
C ALA A 56 -0.04 20.31 -8.46
N ARG A 57 0.58 20.47 -9.63
CA ARG A 57 1.64 21.44 -9.91
C ARG A 57 1.14 22.46 -10.92
#